data_AF-Q2LCH0-F1
#
_entry.id   AF-Q2LCH0-F1
#
_cell.length_a   1.000
_cell.length_b   1.000
_cell.length_c   1.000
_cell.angle_alpha   90.00
_cell.angle_beta   90.00
_cell.angle_gamma   90.00
#
_symmetry.space_group_name_H-M   'P 1'
#
loop_
_entity.id
_entity.type
_entity.pdbx_description
1 polymer ?
#
loop_
_entity_poly.entity_id
_entity_poly.type
_entity_poly.pdbx_seq_one_letter_code
_entity_poly.pdbx_strand_id
1 'polypeptide(L)' 'ASDVSANVIGGHGDGMVPVTSSVSVGGVPLSSFIKQGLITQEQIDEIVCHTRIAWKEVADNLKTGTAYF' A
#
# COMPACT_ATOMS: atom_id res chain seq x y z
N ALA A 1 12.14 11.86 -9.25
CA ALA A 1 12.12 12.05 -7.79
C ALA A 1 11.12 11.04 -7.22
N SER A 2 11.31 10.61 -5.98
CA SER A 2 10.34 9.77 -5.26
C SER A 2 9.51 10.68 -4.37
N ASP A 3 8.27 10.94 -4.77
CA ASP A 3 7.43 11.96 -4.14
C ASP A 3 6.40 11.38 -3.14
N VAL A 4 6.29 10.04 -3.07
CA VAL A 4 5.39 9.35 -2.15
C VAL A 4 6.16 8.95 -0.90
N SER A 5 5.67 9.38 0.26
CA SER A 5 6.13 8.93 1.58
C SER A 5 5.04 8.08 2.21
N ALA A 6 5.35 6.81 2.46
CA ALA A 6 4.46 5.84 3.08
C ALA A 6 5.26 4.83 3.91
N ASN A 7 4.66 4.34 4.99
CA ASN A 7 5.29 3.37 5.88
C ASN A 7 4.40 2.13 6.06
N VAL A 8 5.04 0.96 6.14
CA VAL A 8 4.42 -0.28 6.61
C VAL A 8 5.15 -0.69 7.90
N ILE A 9 4.39 -0.95 8.96
CA ILE A 9 4.94 -1.35 10.26
C ILE A 9 4.39 -2.71 10.70
N GLY A 10 4.96 -3.26 11.77
CA GLY A 10 4.56 -4.54 12.35
C GLY A 10 5.32 -5.73 11.76
N GLY A 11 4.78 -6.94 11.96
CA GLY A 11 5.38 -8.17 11.45
C GLY A 11 5.22 -8.32 9.93
N HIS A 12 6.22 -8.92 9.28
CA HIS A 12 6.16 -9.22 7.85
C HIS A 12 5.26 -10.43 7.58
N GLY A 13 4.00 -10.17 7.24
CA GLY A 13 2.99 -11.18 6.90
C GLY A 13 1.60 -10.56 6.78
N ASP A 14 0.56 -11.39 6.78
CA ASP A 14 -0.83 -10.93 6.60
C ASP A 14 -1.26 -9.89 7.65
N GLY A 15 -0.58 -9.80 8.80
CA GLY A 15 -0.81 -8.81 9.86
C GLY A 15 0.00 -7.51 9.74
N MET A 16 0.72 -7.27 8.65
CA MET A 16 1.43 -6.00 8.44
C MET A 16 0.46 -4.81 8.39
N VAL A 17 0.92 -3.63 8.80
CA VAL A 17 0.09 -2.43 8.93
C VAL A 17 0.58 -1.32 7.99
N PRO A 18 -0.05 -1.13 6.82
CA PRO A 18 0.13 0.07 6.02
C PRO A 18 -0.46 1.30 6.73
N VAL A 19 0.39 2.26 7.09
CA VAL A 19 0.01 3.39 7.95
C VAL A 19 -0.54 4.55 7.12
N THR A 20 -1.78 4.42 6.62
CA THR A 20 -2.46 5.40 5.75
C THR A 20 -2.50 6.82 6.33
N SER A 21 -2.59 6.95 7.65
CA SER A 21 -2.60 8.23 8.36
C SER A 21 -1.28 9.02 8.23
N SER A 22 -0.17 8.35 7.94
CA SER A 22 1.15 8.97 7.75
C SER A 22 1.49 9.25 6.28
N VAL A 23 0.62 8.85 5.35
CA VAL A 23 0.91 8.93 3.90
C VAL A 23 0.84 10.36 3.41
N SER A 24 1.86 10.75 2.64
CA SER A 24 1.87 12.01 1.89
C SER A 24 2.44 11.84 0.48
N VAL A 25 1.96 12.68 -0.44
CA VAL A 25 2.43 12.75 -1.83
C VAL A 25 2.85 14.19 -2.10
N GLY A 26 4.13 14.43 -2.37
CA GLY A 26 4.70 15.77 -2.51
C GLY A 26 4.49 16.65 -1.26
N GLY A 27 4.39 16.03 -0.08
CA GLY A 27 4.08 16.71 1.19
C GLY A 27 2.58 16.95 1.45
N VAL A 28 1.68 16.61 0.52
CA VAL A 28 0.23 16.71 0.72
C VAL A 28 -0.29 15.43 1.39
N PRO A 29 -1.07 15.50 2.49
CA PRO A 29 -1.57 14.31 3.18
C PRO A 29 -2.67 13.60 2.39
N LEU A 30 -2.77 12.27 2.55
CA LEU A 30 -3.76 11.44 1.84
C LEU A 30 -5.22 11.92 2.04
N SER A 31 -5.55 12.40 3.24
CA SER A 31 -6.88 12.94 3.56
C SER A 31 -7.27 14.17 2.72
N SER A 32 -6.29 14.95 2.25
CA SER A 32 -6.54 16.07 1.33
C SER A 32 -6.97 15.58 -0.05
N PHE A 33 -6.45 14.44 -0.52
CA PHE A 33 -6.86 13.87 -1.81
C PHE A 33 -8.28 13.31 -1.76
N ILE A 34 -8.69 12.72 -0.62
CA ILE A 34 -10.08 12.29 -0.39
C ILE A 34 -11.03 13.49 -0.48
N LYS A 35 -10.71 14.59 0.22
CA LYS A 35 -11.54 15.81 0.21
C LYS A 35 -11.65 16.45 -1.16
N GLN A 36 -10.61 16.35 -1.98
CA GLN A 36 -10.59 16.84 -3.37
C GLN A 36 -11.29 15.89 -4.35
N GLY A 37 -11.74 14.71 -3.90
CA GLY A 37 -12.35 13.70 -4.76
C GLY A 37 -11.37 13.04 -5.75
N LEU A 38 -10.06 13.12 -5.48
CA LEU A 38 -9.01 12.55 -6.33
C LEU A 38 -8.77 11.06 -6.05
N ILE A 39 -9.19 10.59 -4.88
CA ILE A 39 -9.18 9.19 -4.47
C ILE A 39 -10.32 8.97 -3.46
N THR A 40 -10.93 7.79 -3.45
CA THR A 40 -11.96 7.44 -2.45
C THR A 40 -11.38 6.61 -1.31
N GLN A 41 -12.12 6.49 -0.21
CA GLN A 41 -11.72 5.63 0.90
C GLN A 41 -11.65 4.15 0.46
N GLU A 42 -12.56 3.72 -0.41
CA GLU A 42 -12.61 2.35 -0.93
C GLU A 42 -11.37 2.03 -1.77
N GLN A 43 -10.88 2.98 -2.57
CA GLN A 43 -9.63 2.82 -3.31
C GLN A 43 -8.42 2.74 -2.38
N ILE A 44 -8.41 3.49 -1.29
CA ILE A 44 -7.36 3.41 -0.26
C ILE A 44 -7.39 2.04 0.42
N ASP A 45 -8.58 1.54 0.76
CA ASP A 45 -8.76 0.24 1.41
C ASP A 45 -8.31 -0.91 0.49
N GLU A 46 -8.54 -0.78 -0.82
CA GLU A 46 -8.04 -1.70 -1.84
C GLU A 46 -6.51 -1.70 -1.87
N ILE A 47 -5.86 -0.54 -1.92
CA ILE A 47 -4.39 -0.42 -1.89
C ILE A 47 -3.79 -1.00 -0.61
N VAL A 48 -4.45 -0.79 0.55
CA VAL A 48 -4.03 -1.39 1.83
C VAL A 48 -4.12 -2.92 1.77
N CYS A 49 -5.21 -3.45 1.23
CA CYS A 49 -5.38 -4.89 1.03
C CYS A 49 -4.29 -5.44 0.10
N HIS A 50 -4.12 -4.80 -1.06
CA HIS A 50 -3.12 -5.15 -2.07
C HIS A 50 -1.72 -5.21 -1.46
N THR A 51 -1.33 -4.21 -0.67
CA THR A 51 -0.03 -4.18 0.01
C THR A 51 0.18 -5.41 0.91
N ARG A 52 -0.85 -5.86 1.63
CA ARG A 52 -0.77 -7.03 2.52
C ARG A 52 -0.63 -8.35 1.75
N ILE A 53 -1.25 -8.46 0.58
CA ILE A 53 -1.29 -9.69 -0.22
C ILE A 53 -0.36 -9.69 -1.44
N ALA A 54 0.41 -8.62 -1.67
CA ALA A 54 1.26 -8.46 -2.84
C ALA A 54 2.24 -9.65 -3.04
N TRP A 55 2.66 -10.29 -1.94
CA TRP A 55 3.50 -11.49 -2.01
C TRP A 55 2.79 -12.67 -2.72
N LYS A 56 1.48 -12.84 -2.50
CA LYS A 56 0.66 -13.90 -3.11
C LYS A 56 0.50 -13.64 -4.60
N GLU A 57 0.20 -12.40 -4.98
CA GLU A 57 0.07 -11.99 -6.38
C GLU A 57 1.33 -12.36 -7.18
N VAL A 58 2.52 -12.08 -6.64
CA VAL A 58 3.78 -12.43 -7.31
C VAL A 58 3.97 -13.95 -7.36
N ALA A 59 3.77 -14.65 -6.25
CA ALA A 59 3.97 -16.10 -6.19
C ALA A 59 3.02 -16.85 -7.15
N ASP A 60 1.76 -16.44 -7.25
CA ASP A 60 0.74 -17.04 -8.12
C ASP A 60 1.10 -16.91 -9.60
N ASN A 61 1.72 -15.78 -9.99
CA ASN A 61 2.19 -15.56 -11.36
C ASN A 61 3.46 -16.38 -11.66
N LEU A 62 4.40 -16.49 -10.72
CA LEU A 62 5.67 -17.18 -10.92
C LEU A 62 5.54 -18.72 -10.87
N LYS A 63 4.59 -19.25 -10.08
CA LYS A 63 4.32 -20.69 -9.86
C LYS A 63 5.51 -21.55 -9.40
N THR A 64 6.65 -20.93 -9.14
CA THR A 64 7.94 -21.61 -8.90
C THR A 64 8.71 -21.01 -7.73
N GLY A 65 8.26 -19.88 -7.18
CA GLY A 65 8.97 -19.14 -6.14
C GLY A 65 8.18 -17.91 -5.66
N THR A 66 8.84 -17.11 -4.84
CA THR A 66 8.33 -15.79 -4.38
C THR A 66 9.13 -14.68 -5.07
N ALA A 67 8.89 -13.41 -4.74
CA ALA A 67 9.47 -12.26 -5.44
C ALA A 67 11.02 -12.20 -5.54
N TYR A 68 11.74 -13.09 -4.87
CA TYR A 68 13.21 -13.14 -4.87
C TYR A 68 13.80 -14.51 -5.24
N PHE A 69 13.01 -15.58 -5.17
CA PHE A 69 13.43 -16.94 -5.52
C PHE A 69 12.96 -17.30 -6.93
#